data_AF-W9GV47-F1
#
_entry.id   AF-W9GV47-F1
#
_cell.length_a   1.000
_cell.length_b   1.000
_cell.length_c   1.000
_cell.angle_alpha   90.00
_cell.angle_beta   90.00
_cell.angle_gamma   90.00
#
_symmetry.space_group_name_H-M   'P 1'
#
loop_
_entity.id
_entity.type
_entity.pdbx_description
1 polymer ?
#
loop_
_entity_poly.entity_id
_entity_poly.type
_entity_poly.pdbx_seq_one_letter_code
_entity_poly.pdbx_strand_id
1 'polypeptide(L)'
;LVEFARQRFMVPTAFISLVAESRLWFKAKAGLDVGETSREHAFCVHTIQRRQVLVVEGTRVDPRFMDDPFVIGPPRIRFYAGASLIHKQ
;
A
#
# COMPACT_ATOMS: atom_id res chain seq x y z
N LEU A 1 2.12 14.10 8.00
CA LEU A 1 1.53 13.75 6.69
C LEU A 1 0.74 12.43 6.74
N VAL A 2 1.39 11.30 7.02
CA VAL A 2 0.69 9.98 7.06
C VAL A 2 -0.42 9.92 8.12
N GLU A 3 -0.21 10.50 9.32
CA GLU A 3 -1.27 10.57 10.34
C GLU A 3 -2.45 11.45 9.90
N PHE A 4 -2.18 12.59 9.25
CA PHE A 4 -3.22 13.44 8.66
C PHE A 4 -4.03 12.69 7.61
N ALA A 5 -3.38 11.95 6.70
CA ALA A 5 -4.08 11.14 5.70
C ALA A 5 -4.94 10.05 6.36
N ARG A 6 -4.38 9.34 7.36
CA ARG A 6 -5.08 8.30 8.12
C ARG A 6 -6.38 8.84 8.73
N GLN A 7 -6.31 9.99 9.39
CA GLN A 7 -7.46 10.65 10.01
C GLN A 7 -8.44 11.19 8.97
N ARG A 8 -7.95 11.90 7.94
CA ARG A 8 -8.78 12.55 6.92
C ARG A 8 -9.61 11.58 6.09
N PHE A 9 -9.09 10.38 5.86
CA PHE A 9 -9.76 9.32 5.11
C PHE A 9 -10.38 8.25 6.03
N MET A 10 -10.26 8.40 7.36
CA MET A 10 -10.79 7.46 8.35
C MET A 10 -10.37 6.01 8.09
N VAL A 11 -9.11 5.81 7.69
CA VAL A 11 -8.53 4.49 7.43
C VAL A 11 -7.68 4.04 8.62
N PRO A 12 -7.56 2.72 8.88
CA PRO A 12 -6.74 2.23 9.99
C PRO A 12 -5.25 2.49 9.75
N THR A 13 -4.81 2.54 8.49
CA THR A 13 -3.40 2.58 8.12
C THR A 13 -3.15 3.57 6.98
N ALA A 14 -2.08 4.35 7.07
CA ALA A 14 -1.56 5.16 5.97
C ALA A 14 -0.02 5.19 6.01
N PHE A 15 0.63 5.21 4.86
CA PHE A 15 2.10 5.19 4.78
C PHE A 15 2.64 5.84 3.51
N ILE A 16 3.93 6.18 3.57
CA ILE A 16 4.78 6.46 2.42
C ILE A 16 5.78 5.32 2.32
N SER A 17 5.75 4.61 1.20
CA SER A 17 6.61 3.47 0.92
C SER A 17 7.56 3.76 -0.23
N LEU A 18 8.80 3.30 -0.11
CA LEU A 18 9.78 3.29 -1.19
C LEU A 18 10.02 1.83 -1.63
N VAL A 19 9.88 1.58 -2.92
CA VAL A 19 10.09 0.25 -3.51
C VAL A 19 11.58 0.12 -3.87
N ALA A 20 12.27 -0.80 -3.22
CA ALA A 20 13.65 -1.18 -3.53
C ALA A 20 13.67 -2.49 -4.36
N GLU A 21 14.86 -3.02 -4.65
CA GLU A 21 15.03 -4.20 -5.49
C GLU A 21 14.24 -5.41 -4.97
N SER A 22 14.47 -5.83 -3.72
CA SER A 22 13.84 -7.02 -3.11
C SER A 22 12.82 -6.71 -2.00
N ARG A 23 12.71 -5.44 -1.59
CA ARG A 23 11.91 -5.05 -0.41
C ARG A 23 11.15 -3.76 -0.62
N LEU A 24 10.16 -3.56 0.23
CA LEU A 24 9.45 -2.29 0.37
C LEU A 24 9.75 -1.71 1.76
N TRP A 25 10.26 -0.48 1.79
CA TRP A 25 10.53 0.22 3.05
C TRP A 25 9.47 1.29 3.33
N PHE A 26 8.95 1.32 4.56
CA PHE A 26 8.01 2.35 4.99
C PHE A 26 8.75 3.56 5.53
N LYS A 27 9.00 4.57 4.68
CA LYS A 27 9.66 5.85 5.07
C LYS A 27 8.90 6.60 6.15
N ALA A 28 7.56 6.53 6.09
CA ALA A 28 6.66 7.06 7.11
C ALA A 28 5.43 6.16 7.17
N LYS A 29 4.90 5.90 8.36
CA LYS A 29 3.73 5.04 8.56
C LYS A 29 2.92 5.47 9.78
N ALA A 30 1.62 5.19 9.75
CA ALA A 30 0.71 5.33 10.87
C ALA A 30 -0.28 4.16 10.85
N GLY A 31 -0.55 3.56 12.01
CA GLY A 31 -1.40 2.37 12.13
C GLY A 31 -0.83 1.11 11.46
N LEU A 32 0.51 0.96 11.48
CA LEU A 32 1.23 -0.21 10.97
C LEU A 32 2.49 -0.42 11.80
N ASP A 33 2.69 -1.61 12.35
CA ASP A 33 3.83 -1.89 13.25
C ASP A 33 5.06 -2.48 12.55
N VAL A 34 4.94 -2.93 11.30
CA VAL A 34 6.09 -3.43 10.52
C VAL A 34 6.92 -2.28 9.91
N GLY A 35 8.24 -2.46 9.82
CA GLY A 35 9.16 -1.47 9.24
C GLY A 35 9.42 -1.64 7.73
N GLU A 36 9.27 -2.86 7.23
CA GLU A 36 9.40 -3.23 5.82
C GLU A 36 8.53 -4.45 5.51
N THR A 37 8.38 -4.77 4.23
CA THR A 37 7.76 -6.01 3.75
C THR A 37 8.43 -6.50 2.47
N SER A 38 8.20 -7.76 2.11
CA SER A 38 8.65 -8.30 0.82
C SER A 38 8.01 -7.51 -0.32
N ARG A 39 8.80 -7.26 -1.38
CA ARG A 39 8.29 -6.64 -2.61
C ARG A 39 7.20 -7.48 -3.27
N GLU A 40 7.26 -8.80 -3.13
CA GLU A 40 6.37 -9.75 -3.82
C GLU A 40 4.91 -9.69 -3.36
N HIS A 41 4.65 -9.19 -2.15
CA HIS A 41 3.31 -9.08 -1.55
C HIS A 41 2.84 -7.62 -1.39
N ALA A 42 3.46 -6.71 -2.13
CA ALA A 42 3.24 -5.27 -1.95
C ALA A 42 2.34 -4.69 -3.04
N PHE A 43 1.13 -4.27 -2.65
CA PHE A 43 0.23 -3.40 -3.44
C PHE A 43 0.93 -2.22 -4.12
N CYS A 44 1.97 -1.70 -3.48
CA CYS A 44 2.75 -0.56 -3.97
C CYS A 44 3.52 -0.87 -5.27
N VAL A 45 3.86 -2.13 -5.53
CA VAL A 45 4.49 -2.53 -6.80
C VAL A 45 3.54 -2.30 -7.98
N HIS A 46 2.26 -2.61 -7.80
CA HIS A 46 1.24 -2.31 -8.82
C HIS A 46 0.97 -0.82 -8.95
N THR A 47 1.12 -0.06 -7.86
CA THR A 47 0.93 1.39 -7.85
C THR A 47 1.99 2.10 -8.68
N ILE A 48 3.27 1.79 -8.48
CA ILE A 48 4.38 2.49 -9.17
C ILE A 48 4.40 2.27 -10.68
N GLN A 49 3.76 1.21 -11.18
CA GLN A 49 3.61 0.93 -12.61
C GLN A 49 2.68 1.92 -13.32
N ARG A 50 1.94 2.75 -12.58
CA ARG A 50 0.99 3.72 -13.13
C ARG A 50 1.27 5.12 -12.59
N ARG A 51 1.00 6.14 -13.42
CA ARG A 51 1.03 7.56 -12.99
C ARG A 51 -0.27 8.02 -12.35
N GLN A 52 -1.33 7.22 -12.46
CA GLN A 52 -2.63 7.49 -11.86
C GLN A 52 -2.75 6.83 -10.50
N VAL A 53 -3.69 7.31 -9.68
CA VAL A 53 -4.04 6.66 -8.41
C VAL A 53 -4.58 5.26 -8.69
N LEU A 54 -4.02 4.26 -8.03
CA LEU A 54 -4.58 2.91 -7.98
C LEU A 54 -5.58 2.84 -6.82
N VAL A 55 -6.85 2.63 -7.13
CA VAL A 55 -7.90 2.36 -6.13
C VAL A 55 -8.36 0.92 -6.29
N VAL A 56 -8.42 0.21 -5.17
CA VAL A 56 -8.94 -1.16 -5.05
C VAL A 56 -10.00 -1.14 -3.96
N GLU A 57 -11.26 -1.13 -4.37
CA GLU A 57 -12.40 -1.06 -3.45
C GLU A 57 -12.63 -2.38 -2.70
N GLY A 58 -12.27 -3.50 -3.32
CA GLY A 58 -12.44 -4.84 -2.75
C GLY A 58 -11.32 -5.79 -3.15
N THR A 59 -10.28 -5.88 -2.32
CA THR A 59 -9.12 -6.74 -2.59
C THR A 59 -9.46 -8.23 -2.71
N ARG A 60 -10.54 -8.70 -2.06
CA ARG A 60 -10.97 -10.12 -2.10
C ARG A 60 -11.55 -10.55 -3.44
N VAL A 61 -12.02 -9.59 -4.25
CA VAL A 61 -12.64 -9.85 -5.57
C VAL A 61 -11.79 -9.28 -6.70
N ASP A 62 -10.67 -8.64 -6.37
CA ASP A 62 -9.72 -8.14 -7.35
C ASP A 62 -8.74 -9.25 -7.72
N PRO A 63 -8.71 -9.73 -8.97
CA PRO A 63 -7.84 -10.84 -9.39
C PRO A 63 -6.35 -10.58 -9.16
N ARG A 64 -5.94 -9.32 -8.99
CA ARG A 64 -4.54 -8.94 -8.72
C ARG A 64 -4.14 -9.19 -7.26
N PHE A 65 -5.10 -9.24 -6.35
CA PHE A 65 -4.86 -9.21 -4.89
C PHE A 65 -5.61 -10.29 -4.11
N MET A 66 -6.58 -10.97 -4.70
CA MET A 66 -7.45 -11.90 -3.96
C MET A 66 -6.69 -13.03 -3.26
N ASP A 67 -5.54 -13.42 -3.83
CA ASP A 67 -4.66 -14.47 -3.29
C ASP A 67 -3.48 -13.94 -2.46
N ASP A 68 -3.40 -12.62 -2.23
CA ASP A 68 -2.30 -12.02 -1.48
C ASP A 68 -2.36 -12.42 0.02
N PRO A 69 -1.23 -12.78 0.67
CA PRO A 69 -1.20 -13.15 2.08
C PRO A 69 -1.79 -12.08 3.02
N PHE A 70 -1.65 -10.80 2.70
CA PHE A 70 -2.22 -9.71 3.48
C PHE A 70 -3.72 -9.49 3.22
N VAL A 71 -4.29 -10.14 2.20
CA VAL A 71 -5.72 -10.15 1.89
C VAL A 71 -6.39 -11.37 2.52
N ILE A 72 -5.84 -12.57 2.32
CA ILE A 72 -6.38 -13.81 2.88
C ILE A 72 -6.16 -13.87 4.39
N GLY A 73 -4.92 -13.61 4.82
CA GLY A 73 -4.48 -13.61 6.21
C GLY A 73 -4.43 -12.21 6.83
N PRO A 74 -3.96 -12.08 8.09
CA PRO A 74 -3.70 -10.78 8.70
C PRO A 74 -2.75 -9.92 7.83
N PRO A 75 -2.97 -8.60 7.72
CA PRO A 75 -3.97 -7.80 8.43
C PRO A 75 -5.36 -7.78 7.75
N ARG A 76 -5.59 -8.61 6.73
CA ARG A 76 -6.86 -8.72 5.98
C ARG A 76 -7.24 -7.40 5.30
N ILE A 77 -6.32 -6.84 4.53
CA ILE A 77 -6.52 -5.62 3.74
C ILE A 77 -7.74 -5.82 2.84
N ARG A 78 -8.71 -4.88 2.88
CA ARG A 78 -9.94 -4.90 2.07
C ARG A 78 -10.01 -3.79 1.03
N PHE A 79 -9.42 -2.66 1.39
CA PHE A 79 -9.35 -1.46 0.57
C PHE A 79 -7.90 -1.03 0.44
N TYR A 80 -7.53 -0.56 -0.75
CA TYR A 80 -6.23 0.06 -1.00
C TYR A 80 -6.38 1.27 -1.93
N ALA A 81 -5.75 2.39 -1.55
CA ALA A 81 -5.58 3.53 -2.44
C ALA A 81 -4.11 3.96 -2.40
N GLY A 82 -3.46 3.95 -3.55
CA GLY A 82 -2.04 4.27 -3.69
C GLY A 82 -1.80 5.25 -4.83
N ALA A 83 -0.91 6.21 -4.61
CA ALA A 83 -0.44 7.13 -5.64
C ALA A 83 1.09 7.08 -5.73
N SER A 84 1.60 7.06 -6.95
CA SER A 84 3.03 7.09 -7.22
C SER A 84 3.64 8.43 -6.80
N LEU A 85 4.71 8.39 -6.02
CA LEU A 85 5.54 9.57 -5.73
C LEU A 85 6.45 9.82 -6.93
N ILE A 86 6.21 10.92 -7.64
CA ILE A 86 6.93 11.25 -8.87
C ILE A 86 7.88 12.41 -8.57
N HIS A 87 9.16 12.20 -8.85
CA HIS A 87 10.12 13.29 -8.89
C HIS A 87 9.89 14.09 -10.19
N LYS A 88 9.63 15.40 -10.08
CA LYS A 88 9.66 16.28 -11.25
C LYS A 88 11.12 16.46 -11.66
N GLN A 89 11.48 15.95 -12.84
CA GLN A 89 12.72 16.35 -13.50
C GLN A 89 12.67 17.84 -13.82
#